data_AF-A0A7S3F7A7-F1
#
_entry.id   AF-A0A7S3F7A7-F1
#
_cell.length_a   1.000
_cell.length_b   1.000
_cell.length_c   1.000
_cell.angle_alpha   90.00
_cell.angle_beta   90.00
_cell.angle_gamma   90.00
#
_symmetry.space_group_name_H-M   'P 1'
#
loop_
_entity.id
_entity.type
_entity.pdbx_description
1 polymer ?
#
loop_
_entity_poly.entity_id
_entity_poly.type
_entity_poly.pdbx_seq_one_letter_code
_entity_poly.pdbx_strand_id
1 'polypeptide(L)'
;ERFALALQALRAGLATSILLHDADVFFRRGGLLAMAQQIASLPAGTDFAVSDNGPRRNETFDDLNWGIAWISGSSTSRRFLECVLAEWDHPSFAPPRGFERHFYFARSQPRLNHVLEAAISAGRGPPAVCTFPRHKQDAAMRHMTNLRTAHAKLICARAEGVSHAPRRPSAATLWPPRASACTLAYAPPENATISEQKHAFRAALAVRAERGCILALPTVRYQGRLVPFCKVFDPTAVPLGSVDSP
;
A
#
# COMPACT_ATOMS: atom_id res chain seq x y z
N GLU A 1 -15.48 7.58 6.61
CA GLU A 1 -15.84 7.66 5.18
C GLU A 1 -15.76 6.31 4.44
N ARG A 2 -14.58 5.66 4.29
CA ARG A 2 -14.48 4.41 3.49
C ARG A 2 -15.43 3.27 3.91
N PHE A 3 -15.62 3.07 5.21
CA PHE A 3 -16.52 2.02 5.73
C PHE A 3 -17.99 2.37 5.54
N ALA A 4 -18.33 3.67 5.55
CA ALA A 4 -19.68 4.14 5.24
C ALA A 4 -20.02 3.92 3.76
N LEU A 5 -19.08 4.26 2.86
CA LEU A 5 -19.22 3.96 1.42
C LEU A 5 -19.33 2.46 1.17
N ALA A 6 -18.53 1.64 1.86
CA ALA A 6 -18.62 0.19 1.76
C ALA A 6 -20.01 -0.31 2.17
N LEU A 7 -20.53 0.13 3.33
CA LEU A 7 -21.85 -0.24 3.79
C LEU A 7 -22.94 0.21 2.80
N GLN A 8 -22.84 1.41 2.25
CA GLN A 8 -23.80 1.92 1.28
C GLN A 8 -23.81 1.07 0.00
N ALA A 9 -22.64 0.74 -0.54
CA ALA A 9 -22.52 -0.11 -1.74
C ALA A 9 -23.08 -1.52 -1.51
N LEU A 10 -22.82 -2.12 -0.33
CA LEU A 10 -23.36 -3.44 0.03
C LEU A 10 -24.89 -3.43 0.26
N ARG A 11 -25.44 -2.34 0.80
CA ARG A 11 -26.90 -2.18 1.01
C ARG A 11 -27.64 -1.95 -0.30
N ALA A 12 -27.05 -1.15 -1.19
CA ALA A 12 -27.63 -0.84 -2.49
C ALA A 12 -27.48 -2.00 -3.51
N GLY A 13 -26.84 -3.11 -3.13
CA GLY A 13 -26.62 -4.25 -4.02
C GLY A 13 -25.65 -3.96 -5.17
N LEU A 14 -24.86 -2.89 -5.07
CA LEU A 14 -23.89 -2.50 -6.10
C LEU A 14 -22.70 -3.45 -6.17
N ALA A 15 -22.44 -4.19 -5.08
CA ALA A 15 -21.42 -5.21 -5.01
C ALA A 15 -21.82 -6.34 -4.05
N THR A 16 -21.41 -7.57 -4.37
CA THR A 16 -21.58 -8.74 -3.49
C THR A 16 -20.49 -8.84 -2.42
N SER A 17 -19.37 -8.13 -2.61
CA SER A 17 -18.29 -7.96 -1.66
C SER A 17 -17.44 -6.75 -2.05
N ILE A 18 -16.63 -6.24 -1.12
CA ILE A 18 -15.83 -5.02 -1.33
C ILE A 18 -14.39 -5.28 -0.93
N LEU A 19 -13.44 -4.90 -1.78
CA LEU A 19 -12.04 -4.77 -1.40
C LEU A 19 -11.74 -3.29 -1.11
N LEU A 20 -11.44 -2.99 0.15
CA LEU A 20 -10.96 -1.70 0.61
C LEU A 20 -9.44 -1.71 0.70
N HIS A 21 -8.83 -0.57 0.37
CA HIS A 21 -7.41 -0.33 0.63
C HIS A 21 -7.16 1.13 1.07
N ASP A 22 -6.03 1.38 1.72
CA ASP A 22 -5.55 2.74 2.02
C ASP A 22 -5.21 3.48 0.74
N ALA A 23 -5.32 4.82 0.77
CA ALA A 23 -4.97 5.68 -0.36
C ALA A 23 -3.49 5.54 -0.80
N ASP A 24 -2.64 5.01 0.08
CA ASP A 24 -1.20 4.83 -0.14
C ASP A 24 -0.82 3.42 -0.58
N VAL A 25 -1.79 2.64 -1.05
CA VAL A 25 -1.58 1.27 -1.55
C VAL A 25 -1.65 1.27 -3.06
N PHE A 26 -0.62 0.70 -3.66
CA PHE A 26 -0.53 0.55 -5.11
C PHE A 26 -0.38 -0.91 -5.50
N PHE A 27 -1.23 -1.39 -6.40
CA PHE A 27 -1.17 -2.75 -6.90
C PHE A 27 -0.09 -2.88 -7.98
N ARG A 28 0.75 -3.91 -7.85
CA ARG A 28 1.70 -4.30 -8.89
C ARG A 28 0.95 -4.86 -10.09
N ARG A 29 1.64 -5.01 -11.22
CA ARG A 29 1.06 -5.65 -12.41
C ARG A 29 0.53 -7.04 -12.06
N GLY A 30 -0.76 -7.28 -12.32
CA GLY A 30 -1.44 -8.53 -11.96
C GLY A 30 -1.77 -8.67 -10.46
N GLY A 31 -1.42 -7.69 -9.62
CA GLY A 31 -1.63 -7.73 -8.17
C GLY A 31 -3.10 -7.78 -7.77
N LEU A 32 -3.97 -7.04 -8.46
CA LEU A 32 -5.42 -7.13 -8.25
C LEU A 32 -5.95 -8.53 -8.59
N LEU A 33 -5.44 -9.18 -9.65
CA LEU A 33 -5.82 -10.54 -10.00
C LEU A 33 -5.35 -11.54 -8.93
N ALA A 34 -4.11 -11.39 -8.44
CA ALA A 34 -3.59 -12.21 -7.35
C ALA A 34 -4.43 -12.04 -6.07
N MET A 35 -4.84 -10.82 -5.74
CA MET A 35 -5.75 -10.55 -4.63
C MET A 35 -7.12 -11.18 -4.84
N ALA A 36 -7.69 -11.09 -6.06
CA ALA A 36 -8.96 -11.72 -6.39
C ALA A 36 -8.91 -13.25 -6.25
N GLN A 37 -7.84 -13.89 -6.72
CA GLN A 37 -7.60 -15.32 -6.54
C GLN A 37 -7.50 -15.71 -5.06
N GLN A 38 -6.82 -14.87 -4.27
CA GLN A 38 -6.71 -15.07 -2.83
C GLN A 38 -8.06 -14.94 -2.12
N ILE A 39 -8.88 -13.95 -2.49
CA ILE A 39 -10.25 -13.78 -2.01
C ILE A 39 -11.10 -15.00 -2.37
N ALA A 40 -10.99 -15.52 -3.59
CA ALA A 40 -11.71 -16.72 -4.02
C ALA A 40 -11.31 -17.98 -3.24
N SER A 41 -10.12 -18.00 -2.64
CA SER A 41 -9.62 -19.12 -1.83
C SER A 41 -9.98 -19.02 -0.33
N LEU A 42 -10.72 -17.98 0.07
CA LEU A 42 -11.10 -17.81 1.48
C LEU A 42 -12.07 -18.91 1.93
N PRO A 43 -12.03 -19.32 3.21
CA PRO A 43 -13.01 -20.26 3.75
C PRO A 43 -14.45 -19.80 3.55
N ALA A 44 -15.35 -20.74 3.28
CA ALA A 44 -16.78 -20.45 3.21
C ALA A 44 -17.27 -19.81 4.52
N GLY A 45 -18.11 -18.78 4.41
CA GLY A 45 -18.61 -18.04 5.58
C GLY A 45 -17.65 -17.01 6.16
N THR A 46 -16.50 -16.74 5.51
CA THR A 46 -15.64 -15.61 5.89
C THR A 46 -16.38 -14.28 5.70
N ASP A 47 -16.43 -13.46 6.75
CA ASP A 47 -17.01 -12.12 6.71
C ASP A 47 -15.97 -11.09 6.28
N PHE A 48 -14.75 -11.21 6.80
CA PHE A 48 -13.65 -10.27 6.55
C PHE A 48 -12.33 -11.01 6.32
N ALA A 49 -11.54 -10.47 5.39
CA ALA A 49 -10.12 -10.81 5.25
C ALA A 49 -9.30 -9.52 5.30
N VAL A 50 -8.32 -9.43 6.20
CA VAL A 50 -7.58 -8.19 6.48
C VAL A 50 -6.07 -8.41 6.42
N SER A 51 -5.28 -7.33 6.29
CA SER A 51 -3.81 -7.43 6.45
C SER A 51 -3.43 -7.73 7.89
N ASP A 52 -2.20 -8.24 8.10
CA ASP A 52 -1.56 -8.23 9.42
C ASP A 52 -0.70 -6.97 9.62
N ASN A 53 -0.55 -6.53 10.87
CA ASN A 53 0.35 -5.44 11.28
C ASN A 53 1.79 -5.91 11.54
N GLY A 54 2.11 -7.18 11.28
CA GLY A 54 3.38 -7.80 11.62
C GLY A 54 3.52 -8.23 13.08
N PRO A 55 4.77 -8.38 13.58
CA PRO A 55 5.00 -8.93 14.91
C PRO A 55 4.33 -8.08 15.99
N ARG A 56 3.71 -8.77 16.94
CA ARG A 56 2.90 -8.24 18.04
C ARG A 56 3.66 -7.14 18.79
N ARG A 57 3.11 -5.92 18.83
CA ARG A 57 3.54 -4.93 19.83
C ARG A 57 2.90 -5.35 21.14
N ASN A 58 3.71 -5.57 22.17
CA ASN A 58 3.28 -6.13 23.47
C ASN A 58 2.17 -5.32 24.18
N GLU A 59 1.85 -4.13 23.68
CA GLU A 59 1.01 -3.14 24.36
C GLU A 59 -0.39 -2.99 23.74
N THR A 60 -0.69 -3.68 22.62
CA THR A 60 -1.95 -3.46 21.89
C THR A 60 -2.42 -4.71 21.13
N PHE A 61 -3.71 -5.04 21.20
CA PHE A 61 -4.40 -5.97 20.27
C PHE A 61 -4.55 -5.33 18.87
N ASP A 62 -3.41 -5.05 18.26
CA ASP A 62 -3.25 -4.31 16.99
C ASP A 62 -2.57 -5.22 15.96
N ASP A 63 -2.92 -6.51 15.90
CA ASP A 63 -2.38 -7.45 14.92
C ASP A 63 -3.14 -7.42 13.59
N LEU A 64 -4.43 -7.06 13.62
CA LEU A 64 -5.24 -6.84 12.42
C LEU A 64 -5.05 -5.43 11.86
N ASN A 65 -4.81 -5.35 10.55
CA ASN A 65 -4.67 -4.12 9.79
C ASN A 65 -5.75 -4.00 8.71
N TRP A 66 -6.68 -3.07 8.95
CA TRP A 66 -7.82 -2.77 8.08
C TRP A 66 -7.47 -1.83 6.90
N GLY A 67 -6.19 -1.50 6.74
CA GLY A 67 -5.66 -0.74 5.62
C GLY A 67 -5.74 -1.49 4.31
N ILE A 68 -5.85 -2.82 4.33
CA ILE A 68 -6.41 -3.63 3.23
C ILE A 68 -7.44 -4.56 3.85
N ALA A 69 -8.67 -4.53 3.35
CA ALA A 69 -9.73 -5.36 3.87
C ALA A 69 -10.66 -5.81 2.74
N TRP A 70 -10.84 -7.11 2.58
CA TRP A 70 -12.00 -7.64 1.87
C TRP A 70 -13.15 -7.81 2.85
N ILE A 71 -14.35 -7.39 2.43
CA ILE A 71 -15.58 -7.41 3.20
C ILE A 71 -16.64 -8.15 2.40
N SER A 72 -17.18 -9.22 2.96
CA SER A 72 -18.28 -9.95 2.34
C SER A 72 -19.59 -9.12 2.34
N GLY A 73 -20.50 -9.42 1.41
CA GLY A 73 -21.85 -8.87 1.42
C GLY A 73 -22.82 -9.56 2.37
N SER A 74 -22.32 -10.34 3.35
CA SER A 74 -23.17 -11.04 4.31
C SER A 74 -23.97 -10.07 5.20
N SER A 75 -25.06 -10.55 5.79
CA SER A 75 -25.81 -9.79 6.79
C SER A 75 -24.94 -9.48 8.02
N THR A 76 -24.07 -10.40 8.43
CA THR A 76 -23.13 -10.22 9.54
C THR A 76 -22.14 -9.09 9.26
N SER A 77 -21.54 -9.08 8.07
CA SER A 77 -20.60 -8.02 7.67
C SER A 77 -21.27 -6.64 7.64
N ARG A 78 -22.49 -6.55 7.10
CA ARG A 78 -23.27 -5.29 7.10
C ARG A 78 -23.61 -4.82 8.52
N ARG A 79 -24.11 -5.71 9.38
CA ARG A 79 -24.44 -5.37 10.79
C ARG A 79 -23.21 -4.94 11.57
N PHE A 80 -22.06 -5.58 11.33
CA PHE A 80 -20.80 -5.17 11.94
C PHE A 80 -20.42 -3.75 11.52
N LEU A 81 -20.48 -3.44 10.22
CA LEU A 81 -20.21 -2.07 9.73
C LEU A 81 -21.19 -1.05 10.29
N GLU A 82 -22.48 -1.39 10.40
CA GLU A 82 -23.50 -0.55 11.03
C GLU A 82 -23.16 -0.24 12.48
N CYS A 83 -22.80 -1.28 13.26
CA CYS A 83 -22.38 -1.15 14.64
C CYS A 83 -21.16 -0.24 14.74
N VAL A 84 -20.10 -0.52 13.97
CA VAL A 84 -18.87 0.28 13.96
C VAL A 84 -19.15 1.75 13.66
N LEU A 85 -20.02 2.04 12.68
CA LEU A 85 -20.34 3.41 12.29
C LEU A 85 -21.23 4.12 13.31
N ALA A 86 -22.17 3.42 13.93
CA ALA A 86 -23.00 3.97 15.00
C ALA A 86 -22.19 4.26 16.28
N GLU A 87 -21.24 3.39 16.58
CA GLU A 87 -20.35 3.49 17.74
C GLU A 87 -19.15 4.41 17.49
N TRP A 88 -18.99 4.96 16.28
CA TRP A 88 -17.79 5.70 15.90
C TRP A 88 -17.53 6.93 16.78
N ASP A 89 -18.58 7.64 17.17
CA ASP A 89 -18.51 8.81 18.04
C ASP A 89 -18.87 8.48 19.50
N HIS A 90 -18.94 7.19 19.85
CA HIS A 90 -19.31 6.77 21.19
C HIS A 90 -18.20 7.12 22.21
N PRO A 91 -18.55 7.58 23.43
CA PRO A 91 -17.57 7.97 24.45
C PRO A 91 -16.58 6.87 24.87
N SER A 92 -16.88 5.59 24.61
CA SER A 92 -15.93 4.48 24.83
C SER A 92 -14.68 4.56 23.94
N PHE A 93 -14.73 5.30 22.84
CA PHE A 93 -13.59 5.58 21.95
C PHE A 93 -12.98 6.96 22.18
N ALA A 94 -13.43 7.69 23.22
CA ALA A 94 -12.78 8.91 23.63
C ALA A 94 -11.42 8.58 24.27
N PRO A 95 -10.39 9.41 24.06
CA PRO A 95 -9.14 9.25 24.79
C PRO A 95 -9.40 9.34 26.31
N PRO A 96 -8.70 8.55 27.15
CA PRO A 96 -8.78 8.70 28.60
C PRO A 96 -8.50 10.16 29.02
N ARG A 97 -9.11 10.61 30.14
CA ARG A 97 -8.88 11.98 30.64
C ARG A 97 -7.38 12.21 30.86
N GLY A 98 -6.84 13.32 30.33
CA GLY A 98 -5.41 13.64 30.37
C GLY A 98 -4.59 13.10 29.19
N PHE A 99 -5.17 12.29 28.30
CA PHE A 99 -4.53 11.76 27.09
C PHE A 99 -5.00 12.50 25.82
N GLU A 100 -5.18 13.83 25.87
CA GLU A 100 -5.72 14.68 24.79
C GLU A 100 -4.98 14.56 23.44
N ARG A 101 -3.82 13.89 23.38
CA ARG A 101 -3.01 13.70 22.17
C ARG A 101 -2.71 12.25 21.79
N HIS A 102 -3.24 11.25 22.48
CA HIS A 102 -3.07 9.87 22.03
C HIS A 102 -4.06 9.57 20.91
N PHE A 103 -3.66 9.96 19.69
CA PHE A 103 -4.31 9.66 18.40
C PHE A 103 -4.62 8.17 18.19
N TYR A 104 -4.15 7.28 19.07
CA TYR A 104 -4.40 5.85 19.04
C TYR A 104 -5.90 5.53 19.03
N PHE A 105 -6.69 6.10 19.95
CA PHE A 105 -8.14 5.83 20.04
C PHE A 105 -8.98 6.55 18.97
N ALA A 106 -8.42 7.55 18.29
CA ALA A 106 -9.08 8.26 17.18
C ALA A 106 -8.88 7.59 15.82
N ARG A 107 -7.96 6.62 15.71
CA ARG A 107 -7.67 5.92 14.45
C ARG A 107 -8.71 4.84 14.18
N SER A 108 -9.02 4.64 12.91
CA SER A 108 -10.02 3.67 12.46
C SER A 108 -9.71 2.23 12.87
N GLN A 109 -8.43 1.85 12.85
CA GLN A 109 -7.99 0.47 13.06
C GLN A 109 -8.17 0.00 14.51
N PRO A 110 -7.70 0.73 15.55
CA PRO A 110 -7.97 0.37 16.94
C PRO A 110 -9.46 0.31 17.28
N ARG A 111 -10.28 1.22 16.72
CA ARG A 111 -11.74 1.23 16.94
C ARG A 111 -12.40 -0.04 16.40
N LEU A 112 -12.05 -0.46 15.18
CA LEU A 112 -12.57 -1.68 14.56
C LEU A 112 -12.19 -2.93 15.36
N ASN A 113 -10.92 -3.03 15.77
CA ASN A 113 -10.46 -4.15 16.59
C ASN A 113 -11.21 -4.21 17.93
N HIS A 114 -11.41 -3.07 18.58
CA HIS A 114 -12.15 -3.01 19.84
C HIS A 114 -13.62 -3.48 19.69
N VAL A 115 -14.34 -3.07 18.64
CA VAL A 115 -15.72 -3.54 18.41
C VAL A 115 -15.74 -5.05 18.15
N LEU A 116 -14.77 -5.57 17.41
CA LEU A 116 -14.63 -7.01 17.17
C LEU A 116 -14.37 -7.77 18.48
N GLU A 117 -13.45 -7.28 19.30
CA GLU A 117 -13.15 -7.84 20.63
C GLU A 117 -14.39 -7.84 21.52
N ALA A 118 -15.09 -6.72 21.62
CA ALA A 118 -16.32 -6.62 22.41
C ALA A 118 -17.38 -7.64 21.95
N ALA A 119 -17.52 -7.84 20.63
CA ALA A 119 -18.44 -8.84 20.07
C ALA A 119 -18.03 -10.27 20.44
N ILE A 120 -16.73 -10.59 20.37
CA ILE A 120 -16.17 -11.89 20.77
C ILE A 120 -16.40 -12.13 22.27
N SER A 121 -16.01 -11.17 23.12
CA SER A 121 -16.15 -11.27 24.57
C SER A 121 -17.59 -11.40 25.03
N ALA A 122 -18.54 -10.78 24.31
CA ALA A 122 -19.97 -10.90 24.61
C ALA A 122 -20.61 -12.21 24.10
N GLY A 123 -19.84 -13.11 23.46
CA GLY A 123 -20.35 -14.37 22.89
C GLY A 123 -21.36 -14.18 21.75
N ARG A 124 -21.40 -12.98 21.15
CA ARG A 124 -22.38 -12.62 20.11
C ARG A 124 -21.85 -13.01 18.74
N GLY A 125 -21.79 -14.32 18.44
CA GLY A 125 -21.49 -14.87 17.12
C GLY A 125 -20.65 -13.94 16.23
N PRO A 126 -19.40 -13.65 16.61
CA PRO A 126 -18.61 -12.56 16.04
C PRO A 126 -18.40 -12.82 14.54
N PRO A 127 -18.17 -11.76 13.74
CA PRO A 127 -17.89 -11.96 12.34
C PRO A 127 -16.65 -12.84 12.15
N ALA A 128 -16.67 -13.70 11.14
CA ALA A 128 -15.52 -14.54 10.81
C ALA A 128 -14.42 -13.70 10.13
N VAL A 129 -13.33 -13.45 10.84
CA VAL A 129 -12.20 -12.65 10.35
C VAL A 129 -10.98 -13.53 10.11
N CYS A 130 -10.33 -13.39 8.95
CA CYS A 130 -9.03 -13.99 8.68
C CYS A 130 -8.00 -12.98 8.17
N THR A 131 -6.72 -13.36 8.18
CA THR A 131 -5.64 -12.53 7.65
C THR A 131 -5.22 -13.00 6.25
N PHE A 132 -4.97 -12.06 5.37
CA PHE A 132 -4.29 -12.32 4.11
C PHE A 132 -2.83 -12.75 4.36
N PRO A 133 -2.31 -13.82 3.71
CA PRO A 133 -0.91 -14.16 3.85
C PRO A 133 0.01 -13.02 3.38
N ARG A 134 0.83 -12.51 4.30
CA ARG A 134 1.70 -11.34 4.09
C ARG A 134 2.58 -11.42 2.85
N HIS A 135 3.19 -12.58 2.59
CA HIS A 135 4.04 -12.76 1.41
C HIS A 135 3.28 -12.58 0.09
N LYS A 136 1.99 -12.96 0.04
CA LYS A 136 1.13 -12.75 -1.13
C LYS A 136 0.76 -11.28 -1.27
N GLN A 137 0.47 -10.62 -0.16
CA GLN A 137 0.20 -9.18 -0.14
C GLN A 137 1.41 -8.36 -0.62
N ASP A 138 2.60 -8.62 -0.05
CA ASP A 138 3.84 -7.95 -0.43
C ASP A 138 4.22 -8.20 -1.91
N ALA A 139 3.81 -9.34 -2.46
CA ALA A 139 3.98 -9.66 -3.88
C ALA A 139 2.95 -8.94 -4.78
N ALA A 140 1.72 -8.77 -4.31
CA ALA A 140 0.62 -8.19 -5.08
C ALA A 140 0.60 -6.65 -5.05
N MET A 141 1.08 -6.03 -3.97
CA MET A 141 0.92 -4.59 -3.74
C MET A 141 2.06 -3.98 -2.93
N ARG A 142 2.10 -2.64 -2.92
CA ARG A 142 3.07 -1.85 -2.18
C ARG A 142 2.36 -0.81 -1.33
N HIS A 143 2.56 -0.87 -0.02
CA HIS A 143 2.25 0.24 0.89
C HIS A 143 3.32 1.33 0.81
N MET A 144 2.88 2.56 0.58
CA MET A 144 3.72 3.75 0.46
C MET A 144 3.53 4.75 1.59
N THR A 145 2.91 4.34 2.70
CA THR A 145 2.62 5.17 3.88
C THR A 145 3.88 5.84 4.47
N ASN A 146 5.04 5.20 4.34
CA ASN A 146 6.32 5.73 4.84
C ASN A 146 6.93 6.82 3.93
N LEU A 147 6.34 7.10 2.77
CA LEU A 147 6.80 8.13 1.83
C LEU A 147 6.01 9.41 2.05
N ARG A 148 6.68 10.48 2.49
CA ARG A 148 6.01 11.71 2.94
C ARG A 148 5.39 12.54 1.81
N THR A 149 5.89 12.44 0.59
CA THR A 149 5.48 13.30 -0.53
C THR A 149 4.90 12.48 -1.68
N ALA A 150 3.92 13.04 -2.39
CA ALA A 150 3.39 12.44 -3.62
C ALA A 150 4.51 12.20 -4.65
N HIS A 151 5.48 13.11 -4.73
CA HIS A 151 6.70 12.98 -5.53
C HIS A 151 7.46 11.68 -5.22
N ALA A 152 7.77 11.42 -3.95
CA ALA A 152 8.45 10.20 -3.52
C ALA A 152 7.62 8.94 -3.85
N LYS A 153 6.31 8.98 -3.60
CA LYS A 153 5.39 7.87 -3.91
C LYS A 153 5.42 7.52 -5.39
N LEU A 154 5.33 8.50 -6.28
CA LEU A 154 5.35 8.31 -7.73
C LEU A 154 6.67 7.71 -8.22
N ILE A 155 7.81 8.15 -7.68
CA ILE A 155 9.13 7.63 -8.05
C ILE A 155 9.25 6.16 -7.64
N CYS A 156 8.81 5.81 -6.43
CA CYS A 156 8.81 4.44 -5.96
C CYS A 156 7.81 3.56 -6.72
N ALA A 157 6.63 4.09 -7.05
CA ALA A 157 5.66 3.40 -7.90
C ALA A 157 6.27 3.04 -9.26
N ARG A 158 7.02 3.96 -9.88
CA ARG A 158 7.70 3.69 -11.15
C ARG A 158 8.86 2.70 -10.99
N ALA A 159 9.67 2.85 -9.94
CA ALA A 159 10.77 1.92 -9.64
C ALA A 159 10.30 0.47 -9.48
N GLU A 160 9.10 0.28 -8.93
CA GLU A 160 8.48 -1.03 -8.71
C GLU A 160 7.61 -1.50 -9.89
N GLY A 161 7.60 -0.77 -11.02
CA GLY A 161 6.81 -1.12 -12.20
C GLY A 161 5.30 -0.99 -12.01
N VAL A 162 4.85 -0.26 -10.99
CA VAL A 162 3.44 -0.06 -10.63
C VAL A 162 2.81 1.07 -11.44
N SER A 163 3.56 2.14 -11.66
CA SER A 163 3.15 3.24 -12.55
C SER A 163 4.02 3.19 -13.78
N HIS A 164 3.42 3.04 -14.96
CA HIS A 164 4.12 3.34 -16.20
C HIS A 164 4.21 4.86 -16.35
N ALA A 165 5.34 5.36 -16.85
CA ALA A 165 5.36 6.70 -17.43
C ALA A 165 4.37 6.72 -18.61
N PRO A 166 3.62 7.81 -18.84
CA PRO A 166 2.84 7.92 -20.06
C PRO A 166 3.81 7.78 -21.26
N ARG A 167 3.70 6.66 -21.98
CA ARG A 167 4.35 6.47 -23.27
C ARG A 167 3.62 7.34 -24.29
N ARG A 168 3.90 8.65 -24.29
CA ARG A 168 3.92 9.59 -25.42
C ARG A 168 3.73 11.05 -24.96
N PRO A 169 4.51 12.01 -25.51
CA PRO A 169 3.98 13.34 -25.76
C PRO A 169 2.81 13.19 -26.74
N SER A 170 1.71 13.89 -26.48
CA SER A 170 0.60 13.98 -27.42
C SER A 170 1.12 14.29 -28.83
N ALA A 171 0.52 13.65 -29.83
CA ALA A 171 0.86 13.74 -31.25
C ALA A 171 0.67 15.16 -31.87
N ALA A 172 0.60 16.21 -31.06
CA ALA A 172 0.33 17.58 -31.47
C ALA A 172 1.51 18.54 -31.24
N THR A 173 2.67 18.06 -30.78
CA THR A 173 3.83 18.94 -30.56
C THR A 173 4.96 18.57 -31.52
N LEU A 174 4.92 19.23 -32.67
CA LEU A 174 6.02 19.61 -33.58
C LEU A 174 7.20 18.62 -33.70
N TRP A 175 7.27 18.02 -34.89
CA TRP A 175 8.48 17.47 -35.48
C TRP A 175 9.63 18.50 -35.45
N PRO A 176 10.90 18.09 -35.31
CA PRO A 176 11.43 16.75 -35.57
C PRO A 176 11.25 15.80 -34.37
N PRO A 177 11.33 14.48 -34.59
CA PRO A 177 11.17 13.52 -33.51
C PRO A 177 12.40 13.65 -32.62
N ARG A 178 12.22 14.05 -31.36
CA ARG A 178 13.29 13.86 -30.37
C ARG A 178 13.66 12.38 -30.42
N ALA A 179 14.91 12.12 -30.77
CA ALA A 179 15.53 10.81 -30.81
C ALA A 179 15.02 9.95 -29.66
N SER A 180 14.73 8.68 -29.96
CA SER A 180 14.44 7.62 -28.97
C SER A 180 15.14 7.95 -27.65
N ALA A 181 14.38 8.29 -26.61
CA ALA A 181 14.92 8.73 -25.34
C ALA A 181 15.96 7.69 -24.89
N CYS A 182 17.24 8.07 -24.91
CA CYS A 182 18.31 7.20 -24.47
C CYS A 182 18.05 6.84 -23.00
N THR A 183 18.07 5.56 -22.65
CA THR A 183 17.91 5.10 -21.27
C THR A 183 19.28 4.64 -20.76
N LEU A 184 19.74 5.26 -19.69
CA LEU A 184 20.91 4.81 -18.93
C LEU A 184 20.43 3.81 -17.89
N ALA A 185 21.06 2.64 -17.88
CA ALA A 185 20.91 1.65 -16.82
C ALA A 185 22.31 1.28 -16.33
N TYR A 186 22.43 0.96 -15.05
CA TYR A 186 23.67 0.41 -14.50
C TYR A 186 23.33 -0.66 -13.48
N ALA A 187 24.18 -1.68 -13.42
CA ALA A 187 24.10 -2.73 -12.41
C ALA A 187 25.24 -2.49 -11.41
N PRO A 188 24.96 -2.36 -10.10
CA PRO A 188 26.00 -2.30 -9.11
C PRO A 188 26.77 -3.64 -9.04
N PRO A 189 28.10 -3.64 -8.82
CA PRO A 189 28.87 -4.87 -8.60
C PRO A 189 28.29 -5.71 -7.46
N GLU A 190 28.43 -7.04 -7.54
CA GLU A 190 27.81 -7.96 -6.56
C GLU A 190 28.26 -7.73 -5.11
N ASN A 191 29.48 -7.22 -4.94
CA ASN A 191 30.12 -6.94 -3.66
C ASN A 191 30.08 -5.45 -3.26
N ALA A 192 29.38 -4.59 -4.02
CA ALA A 192 29.33 -3.16 -3.73
C ALA A 192 28.56 -2.87 -2.42
N THR A 193 29.20 -2.13 -1.53
CA THR A 193 28.58 -1.55 -0.34
C THR A 193 27.44 -0.60 -0.71
N ILE A 194 26.52 -0.34 0.23
CA ILE A 194 25.45 0.64 0.01
C ILE A 194 26.01 2.04 -0.32
N SER A 195 27.16 2.40 0.25
CA SER A 195 27.81 3.69 -0.03
C SER A 195 28.28 3.77 -1.48
N GLU A 196 28.92 2.72 -2.00
CA GLU A 196 29.35 2.64 -3.41
C GLU A 196 28.16 2.65 -4.36
N GLN A 197 27.08 1.92 -4.04
CA GLN A 197 25.84 1.94 -4.82
C GLN A 197 25.22 3.36 -4.86
N LYS A 198 25.29 4.12 -3.75
CA LYS A 198 24.88 5.55 -3.68
C LYS A 198 25.76 6.45 -4.51
N HIS A 199 27.07 6.26 -4.47
CA HIS A 199 27.98 7.03 -5.28
C HIS A 199 27.73 6.77 -6.78
N ALA A 200 27.60 5.51 -7.18
CA ALA A 200 27.30 5.13 -8.55
C ALA A 200 25.98 5.75 -9.03
N PHE A 201 24.95 5.76 -8.18
CA PHE A 201 23.67 6.40 -8.51
C PHE A 201 23.82 7.91 -8.77
N ARG A 202 24.56 8.62 -7.90
CA ARG A 202 24.81 10.06 -8.07
C ARG A 202 25.61 10.36 -9.34
N ALA A 203 26.61 9.53 -9.65
CA ALA A 203 27.36 9.65 -10.90
C ALA A 203 26.46 9.43 -12.12
N ALA A 204 25.58 8.43 -12.08
CA ALA A 204 24.63 8.17 -13.15
C ALA A 204 23.63 9.34 -13.34
N LEU A 205 23.20 10.00 -12.26
CA LEU A 205 22.38 11.21 -12.33
C LEU A 205 23.12 12.37 -13.02
N ALA A 206 24.41 12.54 -12.78
CA ALA A 206 25.23 13.56 -13.45
C ALA A 206 25.38 13.28 -14.96
N VAL A 207 25.77 12.04 -15.32
CA VAL A 207 25.88 11.60 -16.72
C VAL A 207 24.56 11.74 -17.46
N ARG A 208 23.45 11.48 -16.78
CA ARG A 208 22.11 11.68 -17.32
C ARG A 208 21.86 13.15 -17.67
N ALA A 209 22.20 14.07 -16.76
CA ALA A 209 22.01 15.50 -16.98
C ALA A 209 22.83 16.01 -18.17
N GLU A 210 24.05 15.50 -18.35
CA GLU A 210 24.92 15.82 -19.49
C GLU A 210 24.36 15.28 -20.82
N ARG A 211 23.84 14.05 -20.82
CA ARG A 211 23.43 13.35 -22.04
C ARG A 211 21.98 13.55 -22.44
N GLY A 212 21.16 14.17 -21.58
CA GLY A 212 19.72 14.31 -21.81
C GLY A 212 18.97 12.97 -21.88
N CYS A 213 19.53 11.91 -21.30
CA CYS A 213 18.93 10.57 -21.25
C CYS A 213 17.93 10.43 -20.08
N ILE A 214 17.15 9.35 -20.06
CA ILE A 214 16.41 8.88 -18.88
C ILE A 214 17.33 7.97 -18.07
N LEU A 215 17.20 7.96 -16.73
CA LEU A 215 17.91 6.99 -15.89
C LEU A 215 16.91 5.95 -15.38
N ALA A 216 17.13 4.68 -15.73
CA ALA A 216 16.39 3.57 -15.14
C ALA A 216 16.75 3.46 -13.66
N LEU A 217 15.74 3.35 -12.78
CA LEU A 217 16.00 3.18 -11.36
C LEU A 217 16.57 1.78 -11.09
N PRO A 218 17.72 1.69 -10.41
CA PRO A 218 18.38 0.40 -10.20
C PRO A 218 17.66 -0.41 -9.12
N THR A 219 17.74 -1.73 -9.24
CA THR A 219 17.60 -2.62 -8.07
C THR A 219 18.84 -2.49 -7.20
N VAL A 220 18.67 -2.62 -5.88
CA VAL A 220 19.73 -2.40 -4.89
C VAL A 220 20.08 -3.72 -4.25
N ARG A 221 21.36 -3.98 -3.99
CA ARG A 221 21.76 -5.15 -3.20
C ARG A 221 21.90 -4.76 -1.73
N TYR A 222 21.10 -5.36 -0.86
CA TYR A 222 21.13 -5.14 0.59
C TYR A 222 21.08 -6.50 1.31
N GLN A 223 22.05 -6.75 2.19
CA GLN A 223 22.18 -8.02 2.93
C GLN A 223 22.10 -9.27 2.01
N GLY A 224 22.83 -9.23 0.90
CA GLY A 224 22.89 -10.33 -0.07
C GLY A 224 21.65 -10.48 -0.97
N ARG A 225 20.60 -9.68 -0.79
CA ARG A 225 19.36 -9.75 -1.57
C ARG A 225 19.19 -8.54 -2.48
N LEU A 226 18.55 -8.73 -3.63
CA LEU A 226 18.05 -7.63 -4.45
C LEU A 226 16.78 -7.07 -3.83
N VAL A 227 16.76 -5.76 -3.63
CA VAL A 227 15.64 -5.03 -3.04
C VAL A 227 15.27 -3.83 -3.93
N PRO A 228 14.00 -3.36 -3.89
CA PRO A 228 13.58 -2.18 -4.62
C PRO A 228 14.38 -0.93 -4.24
N PHE A 229 14.62 -0.03 -5.21
CA PHE A 229 15.32 1.26 -5.06
C PHE A 229 14.94 1.99 -3.75
N CYS A 230 13.64 2.17 -3.53
CA CYS A 230 13.10 2.94 -2.41
C CYS A 230 13.21 2.28 -1.03
N LYS A 231 13.78 1.07 -0.93
CA LYS A 231 14.14 0.49 0.37
C LYS A 231 15.46 1.02 0.92
N VAL A 232 16.32 1.59 0.06
CA VAL A 232 17.70 1.96 0.41
C VAL A 232 18.03 3.41 0.02
N PHE A 233 17.48 3.89 -1.08
CA PHE A 233 17.73 5.22 -1.60
C PHE A 233 16.60 6.20 -1.25
N ASP A 234 16.96 7.47 -1.12
CA ASP A 234 16.01 8.56 -0.97
C ASP A 234 15.40 8.90 -2.35
N PRO A 235 14.10 8.65 -2.57
CA PRO A 235 13.45 8.95 -3.84
C PRO A 235 13.32 10.45 -4.11
N THR A 236 13.44 11.33 -3.10
CA THR A 236 13.29 12.77 -3.30
C THR A 236 14.45 13.39 -4.09
N ALA A 237 15.60 12.71 -4.14
CA ALA A 237 16.75 13.13 -4.93
C ALA A 237 16.58 12.93 -6.45
N VAL A 238 15.47 12.35 -6.91
CA VAL A 238 15.25 12.01 -8.33
C VAL A 238 14.15 12.89 -8.95
N PRO A 239 14.38 13.53 -10.12
CA PRO A 239 13.34 14.33 -10.79
C PRO A 239 12.24 13.48 -11.47
N LEU A 240 10.97 13.89 -11.39
CA LEU A 240 9.82 13.13 -11.95
C LEU A 240 9.82 12.98 -13.47
N GLY A 241 10.45 13.87 -14.23
CA GLY A 241 10.49 13.77 -15.70
C GLY A 241 11.52 12.77 -16.25
N SER A 242 12.20 12.02 -15.38
CA SER A 242 13.52 11.46 -15.71
C SER A 242 13.75 10.00 -15.32
N VAL A 243 12.66 9.25 -15.14
CA VAL A 243 12.69 7.86 -14.63
C VAL A 243 11.80 6.96 -15.47
N ASP A 244 12.37 5.83 -15.89
CA ASP A 244 11.64 4.66 -16.38
C ASP A 244 11.71 3.51 -15.37
N SER A 245 10.67 2.67 -15.39
CA SER A 245 10.68 1.38 -14.68
C SER A 245 11.77 0.48 -15.29
N PRO A 246 12.58 -0.23 -14.47
CA PRO A 246 13.47 -1.27 -14.97
C PRO A 246 12.71 -2.41 -15.65
#